data_AF-W6KCW1-F1
#
_entry.id   AF-W6KCW1-F1
#
_cell.length_a   1.000
_cell.length_b   1.000
_cell.length_c   1.000
_cell.angle_alpha   90.00
_cell.angle_beta   90.00
_cell.angle_gamma   90.00
#
_symmetry.space_group_name_H-M   'P 1'
#
loop_
_entity.id
_entity.type
_entity.pdbx_description
1 polymer ?
#
loop_
_entity_poly.entity_id
_entity_poly.type
_entity_poly.pdbx_seq_one_letter_code
_entity_poly.pdbx_strand_id
1 'polypeptide(L)' 'MKTTEKIIELVKEVCYPEEPNLTDLDKSLLECGLDSLDFASLLMAVEESFEMELGVQNDLEQAVSINSIAKLVEANNSAS' A
#
# COMPACT_ATOMS: atom_id res chain seq x y z
N MET A 1 15.92 -3.69 2.43
CA MET A 1 14.73 -3.02 2.98
C MET A 1 13.59 -4.02 2.89
N LYS A 2 12.78 -4.18 3.93
CA LYS A 2 11.61 -5.08 3.87
C LYS A 2 10.49 -4.42 3.08
N THR A 3 9.65 -5.21 2.40
CA THR A 3 8.50 -4.74 1.61
C THR A 3 7.61 -3.78 2.41
N THR A 4 7.30 -4.15 3.66
CA THR A 4 6.52 -3.33 4.60
C THR A 4 7.15 -1.96 4.88
N GLU A 5 8.47 -1.89 5.01
CA GLU A 5 9.18 -0.62 5.27
C GLU A 5 9.07 0.32 4.07
N LYS A 6 9.16 -0.22 2.84
CA LYS A 6 8.96 0.58 1.62
C LYS A 6 7.52 1.08 1.51
N ILE A 7 6.53 0.25 1.81
CA ILE A 7 5.12 0.65 1.77
C ILE A 7 4.84 1.76 2.79
N ILE A 8 5.41 1.68 4.00
CA ILE A 8 5.31 2.75 5.01
C ILE A 8 5.91 4.07 4.49
N GLU A 9 7.04 4.01 3.80
CA GLU A 9 7.65 5.19 3.17
C GLU A 9 6.71 5.81 2.14
N LEU A 10 6.18 5.00 1.22
CA LEU A 10 5.23 5.46 0.18
C LEU A 10 3.96 6.07 0.78
N VAL A 11 3.41 5.47 1.84
CA VAL A 11 2.25 6.01 2.55
C VAL A 11 2.56 7.42 3.09
N LYS A 12 3.74 7.62 3.68
CA LYS A 12 4.13 8.94 4.22
C LYS A 12 4.39 9.97 3.12
N GLU A 13 4.94 9.54 1.99
CA GLU A 13 5.17 10.41 0.84
C GLU A 13 3.85 10.91 0.24
N VAL A 14 2.87 10.02 0.09
CA VAL A 14 1.57 10.34 -0.50
C VAL A 14 0.71 11.22 0.42
N CYS A 15 0.71 10.94 1.73
CA CYS A 15 -0.11 11.70 2.68
C CYS A 15 0.48 13.06 3.07
N TYR A 16 1.71 13.39 2.67
CA TYR A 16 2.37 14.64 3.08
C TYR A 16 1.52 15.87 2.69
N PRO A 17 1.31 16.84 3.61
CA PRO A 17 1.99 17.03 4.90
C PRO A 17 1.32 16.34 6.11
N GLU A 18 0.24 15.60 5.92
CA GLU A 18 -0.47 14.91 6.99
C GLU A 18 0.15 13.53 7.25
N GLU A 19 0.35 13.18 8.53
CA GLU A 19 0.89 11.87 8.90
C GLU A 19 -0.24 10.92 9.29
N PRO A 20 -0.44 9.81 8.56
CA PRO A 20 -1.43 8.81 8.92
C PRO A 20 -0.99 8.02 10.15
N ASN A 21 -1.97 7.51 10.91
CA ASN A 21 -1.69 6.71 12.10
C ASN A 21 -1.38 5.25 11.72
N LEU A 22 -0.09 4.91 11.67
CA LEU A 22 0.40 3.59 11.27
C LEU A 22 0.83 2.69 12.45
N THR A 23 0.24 2.86 13.64
CA THR A 23 0.57 2.01 14.80
C THR A 23 0.13 0.55 14.64
N ASP A 24 -0.89 0.31 13.81
CA ASP A 24 -1.41 -1.01 13.47
C ASP A 24 -1.35 -1.20 11.95
N LEU A 25 -0.48 -2.11 11.49
CA LEU A 25 -0.21 -2.33 10.07
C LEU A 25 -1.24 -3.23 9.39
N ASP A 26 -2.10 -3.88 10.17
CA ASP A 26 -3.22 -4.68 9.67
C ASP A 26 -4.52 -3.86 9.59
N LYS A 27 -4.54 -2.67 10.18
CA LYS A 27 -5.67 -1.75 10.11
C LYS A 27 -5.85 -1.20 8.69
N SER A 28 -7.12 -0.97 8.32
CA SER A 28 -7.48 -0.34 7.05
C SER A 28 -6.84 1.03 6.93
N LEU A 29 -6.16 1.29 5.81
CA LEU A 29 -5.51 2.57 5.54
C LEU A 29 -6.49 3.74 5.51
N LEU A 30 -7.73 3.52 5.06
CA LEU A 30 -8.80 4.52 5.12
C LEU A 30 -9.16 4.88 6.57
N GLU A 31 -9.02 3.95 7.51
CA GLU A 31 -9.21 4.20 8.94
C GLU A 31 -7.94 4.72 9.64
N CYS A 32 -6.80 4.72 8.93
CA CYS A 32 -5.53 5.28 9.39
C CYS A 32 -5.38 6.76 9.00
N GLY A 33 -6.32 7.31 8.23
CA GLY A 33 -6.37 8.71 7.84
C GLY A 33 -6.14 8.97 6.36
N LEU A 34 -5.97 7.92 5.53
CA LEU A 34 -5.91 8.10 4.08
C LEU A 34 -7.32 8.40 3.55
N ASP A 35 -7.44 9.43 2.74
CA ASP A 35 -8.64 9.58 1.94
C ASP A 35 -8.60 8.67 0.69
N SER A 36 -9.67 8.68 -0.10
CA SER A 36 -9.76 7.85 -1.30
C SER A 36 -8.74 8.22 -2.39
N LEU A 37 -8.33 9.48 -2.46
CA LEU A 37 -7.34 9.97 -3.42
C LEU A 37 -5.92 9.60 -2.99
N ASP A 38 -5.62 9.72 -1.70
CA ASP A 38 -4.38 9.23 -1.09
C ASP A 38 -4.23 7.73 -1.30
N PHE A 39 -5.31 6.97 -1.03
CA PHE A 39 -5.30 5.54 -1.24
C PHE A 39 -5.05 5.16 -2.71
N ALA A 40 -5.73 5.82 -3.65
CA ALA A 40 -5.47 5.60 -5.08
C ALA A 40 -4.03 5.95 -5.49
N SER A 41 -3.50 7.06 -4.96
CA SER A 41 -2.13 7.51 -5.22
C SER A 41 -1.09 6.55 -4.65
N LEU A 42 -1.35 5.99 -3.46
CA LEU A 42 -0.52 4.94 -2.86
C LEU A 42 -0.46 3.70 -3.74
N LEU A 43 -1.60 3.22 -4.26
CA LEU A 43 -1.63 2.04 -5.11
C LEU A 43 -0.81 2.25 -6.39
N MET A 44 -0.95 3.41 -7.05
CA MET A 44 -0.14 3.76 -8.21
C MET A 44 1.37 3.81 -7.87
N ALA A 45 1.73 4.40 -6.72
CA ALA A 45 3.12 4.47 -6.28
C ALA A 45 3.71 3.09 -5.94
N VAL A 46 2.89 2.16 -5.43
CA VAL A 46 3.27 0.76 -5.20
C VAL A 46 3.51 0.04 -6.52
N GLU A 47 2.59 0.16 -7.49
CA GLU A 47 2.74 -0.41 -8.84
C GLU A 47 4.06 0.04 -9.50
N GLU A 48 4.33 1.35 -9.47
CA GLU A 48 5.56 1.92 -10.03
C GLU A 48 6.81 1.47 -9.26
N SER A 49 6.79 1.48 -7.93
CA SER A 49 7.95 1.13 -7.09
C SER A 49 8.35 -0.34 -7.18
N PHE A 50 7.41 -1.22 -7.47
CA PHE A 50 7.62 -2.67 -7.51
C PHE A 50 7.50 -3.26 -8.93
N GLU A 51 7.39 -2.40 -9.95
CA GLU A 51 7.23 -2.80 -11.36
C GLU A 51 6.12 -3.86 -11.54
N MET A 52 4.97 -3.64 -10.89
CA MET A 52 3.84 -4.57 -10.90
C MET A 52 2.52 -3.89 -11.30
N GLU A 53 1.53 -4.68 -11.72
CA GLU A 53 0.17 -4.21 -12.00
C GLU A 53 -0.81 -4.85 -11.00
N LEU A 54 -1.52 -4.03 -10.24
CA LEU A 54 -2.65 -4.44 -9.41
C LEU A 54 -3.91 -4.49 -10.30
N GLY A 55 -3.90 -5.44 -11.25
CA GLY A 55 -4.84 -5.48 -12.37
C GLY A 55 -6.19 -6.15 -12.09
N VAL A 56 -6.42 -6.73 -10.91
CA VAL A 56 -7.64 -7.51 -10.62
C VAL A 56 -8.46 -6.84 -9.52
N GLN A 57 -9.78 -6.75 -9.71
CA GLN A 57 -10.71 -6.18 -8.73
C GLN A 57 -10.55 -6.83 -7.34
N ASN A 58 -10.18 -8.11 -7.31
CA ASN A 58 -9.91 -8.89 -6.10
C ASN A 58 -8.60 -8.51 -5.39
N ASP A 59 -7.62 -7.94 -6.09
CA ASP A 59 -6.36 -7.45 -5.51
C ASP A 59 -6.60 -6.10 -4.82
N LEU A 60 -7.39 -5.24 -5.45
CA LEU A 60 -7.80 -3.94 -4.89
C LEU A 60 -8.64 -4.11 -3.62
N GLU A 61 -9.56 -5.09 -3.60
CA GLU A 61 -10.35 -5.42 -2.40
C GLU A 61 -9.48 -5.98 -1.25
N GLN A 62 -8.34 -6.59 -1.57
CA GLN A 62 -7.40 -7.10 -0.58
C GLN A 62 -6.37 -6.06 -0.14
N ALA A 63 -6.09 -5.04 -0.94
CA ALA A 63 -5.08 -4.01 -0.69
C ALA A 63 -5.48 -2.98 0.39
N VAL A 64 -6.19 -3.40 1.44
CA VAL A 64 -6.78 -2.50 2.45
C VAL A 64 -5.80 -2.03 3.53
N SER A 65 -4.72 -2.75 3.81
CA SER A 65 -3.76 -2.44 4.88
C SER A 65 -2.31 -2.55 4.40
N ILE A 66 -1.36 -2.04 5.19
CA ILE A 66 0.06 -2.10 4.84
C ILE A 66 0.51 -3.55 4.68
N ASN A 67 0.12 -4.42 5.62
CA ASN A 67 0.49 -5.83 5.57
C ASN A 67 -0.17 -6.57 4.40
N SER A 68 -1.40 -6.19 4.00
CA SER A 68 -2.05 -6.85 2.87
C SER A 68 -1.44 -6.43 1.54
N ILE A 69 -1.09 -5.15 1.37
CA ILE A 69 -0.32 -4.66 0.21
C ILE A 69 1.04 -5.35 0.16
N ALA A 70 1.75 -5.48 1.29
CA ALA A 70 3.04 -6.17 1.35
C ALA A 70 2.93 -7.63 0.88
N LYS A 71 1.88 -8.34 1.32
CA LYS A 71 1.63 -9.73 0.88
C LYS A 71 1.35 -9.82 -0.61
N LEU A 72 0.60 -8.87 -1.19
CA LEU A 72 0.33 -8.83 -2.63
C LEU A 72 1.62 -8.65 -3.43
N VAL A 73 2.47 -7.70 -3.02
CA VAL A 73 3.79 -7.47 -3.62
C VAL A 73 4.67 -8.72 -3.53
N GLU A 74 4.72 -9.35 -2.36
CA GLU A 74 5.51 -10.57 -2.13
C GLU A 74 5.00 -11.76 -2.96
N ALA A 75 3.69 -11.91 -3.10
CA ALA A 75 3.07 -12.95 -3.94
C ALA A 75 3.41 -12.74 -5.42
N ASN A 76 3.38 -11.49 -5.90
CA ASN A 76 3.74 -11.16 -7.28
C ASN A 76 5.23 -11.42 -7.58
N ASN A 77 6.11 -11.02 -6.66
CA ASN A 77 7.55 -11.27 -6.78
C ASN A 77 7.93 -12.76 -6.70
N SER A 78 7.11 -13.58 -6.03
CA SER A 78 7.33 -15.03 -5.96
C SER A 78 6.86 -15.78 -7.22
N ALA A 79 6.04 -15.13 -8.05
CA ALA A 79 5.49 -15.69 -9.28
C ALA A 79 6.31 -15.35 -10.54
N SER A 80 7.30 -14.45 -10.40
CA SER A 80 8.25 -14.04 -11.45
C SER A 80 9.60 -14.74 -11.30
#